data_AF-A0A139D6R1-F1
#
_entry.id   AF-A0A139D6R1-F1
#
_cell.length_a   1.000
_cell.length_b   1.000
_cell.length_c   1.000
_cell.angle_alpha   90.00
_cell.angle_beta   90.00
_cell.angle_gamma   90.00
#
_symmetry.space_group_name_H-M   'P 1'
#
loop_
_entity.id
_entity.type
_entity.pdbx_description
1 polymer ?
#
loop_
_entity_poly.entity_id
_entity_poly.type
_entity_poly.pdbx_seq_one_letter_code
_entity_poly.pdbx_strand_id
1 'polypeptide(L)'
;MSTLPRFIKATALGAAILTSLPAVAGPLSLDRTVNLAIQNDPWLLESVQIQDALQEESIAAGTLPDPRLKLGAANLPTDTFDTGQEGMTQTTIGI
;
A
#
# COMPACT_ATOMS: atom_id res chain seq x y z
N MET A 1 -40.80 4.82 -46.17
CA MET A 1 -40.27 4.20 -44.93
C MET A 1 -39.12 5.06 -44.38
N SER A 2 -39.38 6.02 -43.48
CA SER A 2 -38.32 6.83 -42.83
C SER A 2 -38.77 7.45 -41.49
N THR A 3 -39.49 6.69 -40.64
CA THR A 3 -39.94 7.15 -39.31
C THR A 3 -39.11 6.54 -38.16
N LEU A 4 -38.48 5.39 -38.40
CA LEU A 4 -37.65 4.66 -37.43
C LEU A 4 -36.49 5.48 -36.81
N PRO A 5 -35.69 6.26 -37.56
CA PRO A 5 -34.60 7.04 -36.95
C PRO A 5 -35.09 8.22 -36.10
N ARG A 6 -36.34 8.66 -36.28
CA ARG A 6 -36.94 9.75 -35.50
C ARG A 6 -37.38 9.26 -34.11
N PHE A 7 -37.84 8.02 -34.01
CA PHE A 7 -38.17 7.38 -32.73
C PHE A 7 -36.92 7.08 -31.90
N ILE A 8 -35.82 6.63 -32.53
CA ILE A 8 -34.54 6.37 -31.82
C ILE A 8 -33.94 7.65 -31.24
N LYS A 9 -34.00 8.77 -31.98
CA LYS A 9 -33.53 10.07 -31.48
C LYS A 9 -34.40 10.58 -30.33
N ALA A 10 -35.72 10.37 -30.40
CA ALA A 10 -36.65 10.77 -29.35
C ALA A 10 -36.46 9.97 -28.05
N THR A 11 -36.21 8.65 -28.14
CA THR A 11 -35.92 7.82 -26.97
C THR A 11 -34.55 8.14 -26.36
N ALA A 12 -33.53 8.40 -27.18
CA ALA A 12 -32.21 8.82 -26.71
C ALA A 12 -32.27 10.17 -25.97
N LEU A 13 -33.04 11.14 -26.48
CA LEU A 13 -33.23 12.43 -25.80
C LEU A 13 -34.02 12.28 -24.50
N GLY A 14 -35.03 11.40 -24.47
CA GLY A 14 -35.76 11.08 -23.23
C GLY A 14 -34.85 10.46 -22.17
N ALA A 15 -34.00 9.49 -22.55
CA ALA A 15 -33.05 8.88 -21.63
C ALA A 15 -32.04 9.88 -21.05
N ALA A 16 -31.56 10.83 -21.87
CA ALA A 16 -30.66 11.90 -21.41
C ALA A 16 -31.32 12.88 -20.43
N ILE A 17 -32.64 13.09 -20.53
CA ILE A 17 -33.40 13.93 -19.59
C ILE A 17 -33.64 13.20 -18.26
N LEU A 18 -33.84 11.87 -18.28
CA LEU A 18 -33.99 11.10 -17.04
C LEU A 18 -32.70 11.04 -16.20
N THR A 19 -31.52 11.18 -16.80
CA THR A 19 -30.25 11.20 -16.04
C THR A 19 -29.92 12.55 -15.40
N SER A 20 -30.68 13.62 -15.69
CA SER A 20 -30.38 14.97 -15.20
C SER A 20 -31.19 15.40 -13.97
N LEU A 21 -31.96 14.49 -13.35
CA LEU A 21 -32.69 14.83 -12.13
C LEU A 21 -31.69 15.21 -11.02
N PRO A 22 -31.79 16.42 -10.43
CA PRO A 22 -30.95 16.80 -9.32
C PRO A 22 -31.30 15.92 -8.11
N ALA A 23 -30.29 15.32 -7.50
CA ALA A 23 -30.46 14.62 -6.23
C ALA A 23 -30.82 15.65 -5.14
N VAL A 24 -32.04 15.55 -4.61
CA VAL A 24 -32.47 16.37 -3.47
C VAL A 24 -31.85 15.77 -2.21
N ALA A 25 -30.68 16.28 -1.82
CA ALA A 25 -30.08 15.97 -0.53
C ALA A 25 -30.78 16.81 0.56
N GLY A 26 -31.21 16.16 1.65
CA GLY A 26 -31.76 16.85 2.82
C GLY A 26 -30.74 17.79 3.48
N PRO A 27 -31.19 18.73 4.33
CA PRO A 27 -30.29 19.67 4.99
C PRO A 27 -29.24 18.94 5.83
N LEU A 28 -27.98 19.35 5.70
CA LEU A 28 -26.87 18.78 6.44
C LEU A 28 -26.87 19.35 7.87
N SER A 29 -27.12 18.51 8.88
CA SER A 29 -27.03 18.91 10.28
C SER A 29 -25.58 19.02 10.74
N LEU A 30 -25.31 19.85 11.73
CA LEU A 30 -23.96 20.03 12.29
C LEU A 30 -23.36 18.70 12.76
N ASP A 31 -24.11 17.89 13.51
CA ASP A 31 -23.69 16.56 13.95
C ASP A 31 -23.31 15.66 12.77
N ARG A 32 -24.06 15.73 11.67
CA ARG A 32 -23.77 14.94 10.48
C ARG A 32 -22.50 15.41 9.80
N THR A 33 -22.27 16.73 9.72
CA THR A 33 -21.03 17.29 9.18
C THR A 33 -19.82 16.87 10.02
N VAL A 34 -19.91 16.94 11.34
CA VAL A 34 -18.80 16.56 12.25
C VAL A 34 -18.49 15.07 12.10
N ASN A 35 -19.50 14.21 12.11
CA ASN A 35 -19.30 12.78 11.92
C ASN A 35 -18.71 12.45 10.55
N LEU A 36 -19.11 13.16 9.49
CA LEU A 36 -18.52 13.00 8.17
C LEU A 36 -17.06 13.48 8.11
N ALA A 37 -16.74 14.58 8.81
CA ALA A 37 -15.38 15.09 8.89
C ALA A 37 -14.47 14.09 9.58
N ILE A 38 -14.86 13.55 10.74
CA ILE A 38 -14.06 12.57 11.49
C ILE A 38 -13.87 11.27 10.68
N GLN A 39 -14.93 10.75 10.04
CA GLN A 39 -14.84 9.51 9.27
C GLN A 39 -13.93 9.61 8.05
N ASN A 40 -13.79 10.79 7.47
CA ASN A 40 -12.97 11.02 6.27
C ASN A 40 -11.69 11.80 6.60
N ASP A 41 -11.32 11.92 7.87
CA ASP A 41 -10.11 12.63 8.29
C ASP A 41 -8.87 11.75 8.06
N PRO A 42 -8.00 12.08 7.08
CA PRO A 42 -6.79 11.32 6.83
C PRO A 42 -5.79 11.38 7.99
N TRP A 43 -5.85 12.47 8.78
CA TRP A 43 -4.92 12.68 9.90
C TRP A 43 -5.12 11.66 11.01
N LEU A 44 -6.37 11.21 11.22
CA LEU A 44 -6.67 10.19 12.22
C LEU A 44 -6.01 8.84 11.86
N LEU A 45 -6.06 8.46 10.58
CA LEU A 45 -5.41 7.25 10.10
C LEU A 45 -3.88 7.34 10.21
N GLU A 46 -3.31 8.47 9.79
CA GLU A 46 -1.87 8.73 9.89
C GLU A 46 -1.39 8.67 11.34
N SER A 47 -2.14 9.28 12.27
CA SER A 47 -1.81 9.29 13.69
C SER A 47 -1.74 7.89 14.28
N VAL A 48 -2.66 6.99 13.91
CA VAL A 48 -2.65 5.59 14.38
C VAL A 48 -1.41 4.87 13.86
N GLN A 49 -1.08 5.04 12.57
CA GLN A 49 0.09 4.40 11.98
C GLN A 49 1.40 4.89 12.61
N ILE A 50 1.50 6.19 12.91
CA ILE A 50 2.66 6.76 13.61
C ILE A 50 2.76 6.19 15.01
N GLN A 51 1.64 6.08 15.74
CA GLN A 51 1.63 5.48 17.07
C GLN A 51 2.13 4.04 17.04
N ASP A 52 1.64 3.23 16.09
CA ASP A 52 2.06 1.83 15.96
C ASP A 52 3.55 1.73 15.60
N ALA A 53 4.04 2.59 14.69
CA ALA A 53 5.47 2.62 14.36
C ALA A 53 6.35 2.97 15.56
N LEU A 54 5.95 3.96 16.37
CA LEU A 54 6.67 4.34 17.59
C LEU A 54 6.63 3.23 18.65
N GLN A 55 5.51 2.50 18.74
CA GLN A 55 5.37 1.35 19.63
C GLN A 55 6.35 0.24 19.24
N GLU A 56 6.45 -0.10 17.95
CA GLU A 56 7.40 -1.10 17.44
C GLU A 56 8.85 -0.66 17.59
N GLU A 57 9.15 0.62 17.35
CA GLU A 57 10.48 1.19 17.59
C GLU A 57 10.87 1.07 19.07
N SER A 58 9.93 1.34 19.99
CA SER A 58 10.16 1.16 21.42
C SER A 58 10.43 -0.30 21.80
N ILE A 59 9.76 -1.26 21.15
CA ILE A 59 10.00 -2.69 21.36
C ILE A 59 11.39 -3.05 20.85
N ALA A 60 11.74 -2.66 19.62
CA ALA A 60 13.05 -2.91 19.02
C ALA A 60 14.20 -2.32 19.86
N ALA A 61 14.02 -1.13 20.42
CA ALA A 61 15.00 -0.50 21.32
C ALA A 61 15.14 -1.25 22.66
N GLY A 62 14.08 -1.90 23.14
CA GLY A 62 14.09 -2.70 24.36
C GLY A 62 14.59 -4.14 24.16
N THR A 63 14.60 -4.64 22.92
CA THR A 63 15.13 -5.96 22.58
C THR A 63 16.64 -5.94 22.39
N LEU A 64 17.33 -6.99 22.86
CA LEU A 64 18.73 -7.18 22.52
C LEU A 64 18.84 -7.48 21.01
N PRO A 65 19.95 -7.07 20.35
CA PRO A 65 20.20 -7.46 18.98
C PRO A 65 20.20 -8.99 18.85
N ASP A 66 19.38 -9.52 17.95
CA ASP A 66 19.41 -10.95 17.66
C ASP A 66 20.80 -11.36 17.13
N PRO A 67 21.35 -12.50 17.58
CA PRO A 67 22.63 -12.99 17.07
C PRO A 67 22.53 -13.24 15.56
N ARG A 68 23.50 -12.77 14.79
CA ARG A 68 23.45 -12.86 13.32
C ARG A 68 24.53 -13.81 12.84
N LEU A 69 24.13 -14.98 12.36
CA LEU A 69 25.05 -15.91 11.71
C LEU A 69 25.70 -15.24 10.48
N LYS A 70 27.03 -15.15 10.50
CA LYS A 70 27.83 -14.67 9.37
C LYS A 70 28.58 -15.85 8.76
N LEU A 71 28.38 -16.09 7.46
CA LEU A 71 29.13 -17.05 6.66
C LEU A 71 29.94 -16.28 5.62
N GLY A 72 31.23 -16.57 5.51
CA GLY A 72 32.10 -15.95 4.52
C GLY A 72 33.16 -16.92 4.01
N ALA A 73 33.67 -16.66 2.82
CA ALA A 73 34.85 -17.31 2.27
C ALA A 73 35.79 -16.24 1.73
N ALA A 74 37.06 -16.30 2.11
CA ALA A 74 38.12 -15.44 1.61
C ALA A 74 39.06 -16.26 0.72
N ASN A 75 39.64 -15.60 -0.30
CA ASN A 75 40.55 -16.22 -1.26
C ASN A 75 39.96 -17.47 -1.94
N LEU A 76 38.73 -17.35 -2.44
CA LEU A 76 38.08 -18.41 -3.23
C LEU A 76 38.62 -18.36 -4.66
N PRO A 77 39.10 -19.47 -5.24
CA PRO A 77 39.53 -19.51 -6.64
C PRO A 77 38.34 -19.29 -7.56
N THR A 78 38.35 -18.21 -8.34
CA THR A 78 37.25 -17.83 -9.24
C THR A 78 37.33 -18.47 -10.64
N ASP A 79 38.45 -19.09 -10.96
CA ASP A 79 38.69 -19.64 -12.31
C ASP A 79 38.13 -21.07 -12.44
N THR A 80 38.39 -21.93 -11.45
CA THR A 80 37.96 -23.34 -11.45
C THR A 80 37.00 -23.68 -10.29
N PHE A 81 36.85 -22.80 -9.29
CA PHE A 81 36.11 -23.05 -8.04
C PHE A 81 36.57 -24.27 -7.24
N ASP A 82 37.75 -24.79 -7.54
CA ASP A 82 38.34 -25.93 -6.87
C ASP A 82 39.21 -25.45 -5.70
N THR A 83 38.65 -25.51 -4.49
CA THR A 83 39.32 -25.13 -3.23
C THR A 83 40.50 -26.05 -2.87
N GLY A 84 40.72 -27.14 -3.61
CA GLY A 84 41.77 -28.13 -3.37
C GLY A 84 43.06 -27.92 -4.18
N GLN A 85 43.06 -27.06 -5.22
CA GLN A 85 44.26 -26.85 -6.05
C GLN A 85 45.32 -25.98 -5.36
N GLU A 86 44.88 -25.03 -4.55
CA GLU A 86 45.73 -24.17 -3.71
C GLU A 86 45.03 -23.93 -2.37
N GLY A 87 45.62 -24.38 -1.26
CA GLY A 87 45.03 -24.39 0.09
C GLY A 87 44.92 -23.02 0.78
N MET A 88 44.51 -22.00 0.04
CA MET A 88 44.46 -20.60 0.50
C MET A 88 43.04 -20.11 0.79
N THR A 89 42.00 -20.88 0.42
CA THR A 89 40.61 -20.55 0.71
C THR A 89 40.33 -20.66 2.22
N GLN A 90 39.87 -19.55 2.80
CA GLN A 90 39.56 -19.46 4.23
C GLN A 90 38.05 -19.33 4.42
N THR A 91 37.41 -20.31 5.04
CA THR A 91 35.99 -20.22 5.43
C THR A 91 35.86 -19.59 6.81
N THR A 92 35.00 -18.59 6.95
CA THR A 92 34.70 -17.92 8.22
C THR A 92 33.25 -18.15 8.62
N ILE A 93 33.02 -18.60 9.86
CA ILE A 93 31.70 -18.80 10.45
C ILE A 93 31.69 -18.03 11.78
N GLY A 94 30.76 -17.09 11.93
CA GLY A 94 30.62 -16.26 13.12
C GLY A 94 29.15 -16.06 13.53
N ILE A 95 28.93 -15.57 14.75
CA ILE A 95 27.61 -15.22 15.32
C ILE A 95 27.46 -13.70 15.50
#